data_AF-A0A7J8WH81-F1
#
_entry.id   AF-A0A7J8WH81-F1
#
_cell.length_a   1.000
_cell.length_b   1.000
_cell.length_c   1.000
_cell.angle_alpha   90.00
_cell.angle_beta   90.00
_cell.angle_gamma   90.00
#
_symmetry.space_group_name_H-M   'P 1'
#
loop_
_entity.id
_entity.type
_entity.pdbx_description
1 polymer ?
#
loop_
_entity_poly.entity_id
_entity_poly.type
_entity_poly.pdbx_seq_one_letter_code
_entity_poly.pdbx_strand_id
1 'polypeptide(L)'
;MKPGDPIILGNRSAAYMRISLFLKHRSPTASEYRPLSGLDMTTLAELALKDAEKLMSLQNDALRSYILKANALILLERYEMARDIILSGLQVDPSSNILQASLRHLERMPSSLIRTRGHDRLERTDDFDCTLCLKLLYEPITTPCGHSFCRSCLFQTMDRSNKCPLCRTVLFISPRTCAISVTLNNIIQRIFPQEYAERRSEQDSLINFGNDLIPLFVMDVVIPCQKFPLHIFEPRYRLMVIRDPATDAIADFACEVEIT
;
A
#
# COMPACT_ATOMS: atom_id res chain seq x y z
N MET A 1 37.57 -5.19 19.86
CA MET A 1 37.13 -4.66 18.54
C MET A 1 36.70 -3.22 18.73
N LYS A 2 37.38 -2.24 18.10
CA LYS A 2 37.01 -0.82 18.25
C LYS A 2 35.70 -0.56 17.50
N PRO A 3 34.64 -0.04 18.15
CA PRO A 3 33.38 0.28 17.48
C PRO A 3 33.59 1.46 16.52
N GLY A 4 33.83 1.17 15.24
CA GLY A 4 34.10 2.18 14.22
C GLY A 4 35.21 1.84 13.23
N ASP A 5 35.79 0.64 13.30
CA ASP A 5 36.74 0.19 12.28
C ASP A 5 36.07 0.17 10.88
N PRO A 6 36.63 0.87 9.87
CA PRO A 6 36.11 0.91 8.51
C PRO A 6 35.90 -0.49 7.90
N ILE A 7 36.77 -1.45 8.20
CA ILE A 7 36.68 -2.82 7.68
C ILE A 7 35.48 -3.53 8.30
N ILE A 8 35.26 -3.36 9.61
CA ILE A 8 34.13 -3.96 10.32
C ILE A 8 32.82 -3.35 9.80
N LEU A 9 32.73 -2.03 9.68
CA LEU A 9 31.55 -1.33 9.16
C LEU A 9 31.22 -1.78 7.73
N GLY A 10 32.22 -1.84 6.85
CA GLY A 10 32.04 -2.28 5.47
C GLY A 10 31.62 -3.74 5.34
N ASN A 11 32.17 -4.63 6.18
CA ASN A 11 31.80 -6.04 6.19
C ASN A 11 30.40 -6.25 6.77
N ARG A 12 30.05 -5.52 7.83
CA ARG A 12 28.74 -5.60 8.48
C ARG A 12 27.63 -5.06 7.60
N SER A 13 27.83 -3.90 6.96
CA SER A 13 26.91 -3.36 5.94
C SER A 13 26.67 -4.36 4.80
N ALA A 14 27.75 -4.95 4.26
CA ALA A 14 27.64 -5.96 3.21
C ALA A 14 26.92 -7.24 3.66
N ALA A 15 27.06 -7.64 4.94
CA ALA A 15 26.36 -8.79 5.49
C ALA A 15 24.86 -8.50 5.62
N TYR A 16 24.47 -7.34 6.13
CA TYR A 16 23.07 -6.94 6.22
C TYR A 16 22.39 -6.90 4.85
N MET A 17 23.06 -6.36 3.82
CA MET A 17 22.51 -6.37 2.45
C MET A 17 22.34 -7.78 1.88
N ARG A 18 23.30 -8.68 2.14
CA ARG A 18 23.19 -10.08 1.69
C ARG A 18 21.99 -10.78 2.33
N ILE A 19 21.77 -10.56 3.63
CA ILE A 19 20.61 -11.11 4.33
C ILE A 19 19.31 -10.49 3.78
N SER A 20 19.28 -9.17 3.58
CA SER A 20 18.14 -8.46 3.00
C SER A 20 17.77 -8.99 1.60
N LEU A 21 18.76 -9.18 0.72
CA LEU A 21 18.58 -9.80 -0.60
C LEU A 21 18.08 -11.25 -0.52
N PHE A 22 18.65 -12.04 0.40
CA PHE A 22 18.21 -13.41 0.63
C PHE A 22 16.73 -13.46 1.03
N LEU A 23 16.30 -12.56 1.93
CA LEU A 23 14.89 -12.45 2.32
C LEU A 23 14.01 -12.00 1.15
N LYS A 24 14.48 -11.06 0.32
CA LYS A 24 13.74 -10.56 -0.85
C LYS A 24 13.49 -11.63 -1.91
N HIS A 25 14.44 -12.54 -2.12
CA HIS A 25 14.34 -13.61 -3.13
C HIS A 25 13.84 -14.95 -2.60
N ARG A 26 13.38 -14.99 -1.34
CA ARG A 26 12.87 -16.21 -0.73
C ARG A 26 11.56 -16.63 -1.39
N SER A 27 11.41 -17.93 -1.73
CA SER A 27 10.16 -18.43 -2.30
C SER A 27 9.00 -18.39 -1.29
N PRO A 28 7.75 -18.21 -1.75
CA PRO A 28 6.57 -18.33 -0.90
C PRO A 28 6.51 -19.69 -0.18
N THR A 29 6.78 -20.78 -0.89
CA THR A 29 6.81 -22.16 -0.35
C THR A 29 7.78 -22.32 0.81
N ALA A 30 8.95 -21.69 0.77
CA ALA A 30 9.91 -21.76 1.87
C ALA A 30 9.38 -21.03 3.12
N SER A 31 8.51 -20.03 2.96
CA SER A 31 7.93 -19.26 4.06
C SER A 31 6.77 -19.97 4.76
N GLU A 32 6.10 -20.89 4.09
CA GLU A 32 5.04 -21.72 4.67
C GLU A 32 5.59 -22.73 5.69
N TYR A 33 6.75 -23.34 5.43
CA TYR A 33 7.31 -24.41 6.28
C TYR A 33 8.32 -23.92 7.32
N ARG A 34 8.81 -22.68 7.22
CA ARG A 34 9.78 -22.13 8.16
C ARG A 34 9.50 -20.63 8.40
N PRO A 35 8.89 -20.25 9.54
CA PRO A 35 8.69 -18.85 9.86
C PRO A 35 10.05 -18.13 9.98
N LEU A 36 10.11 -16.89 9.52
CA LEU A 36 11.29 -16.04 9.72
C LEU A 36 11.37 -15.64 11.19
N SER A 37 12.54 -15.80 11.79
CA SER A 37 12.86 -15.27 13.10
C SER A 37 14.00 -14.26 12.94
N GLY A 38 13.85 -13.07 13.54
CA GLY A 38 14.84 -12.00 13.46
C GLY A 38 14.30 -10.70 12.85
N LEU A 39 15.22 -9.87 12.37
CA LEU A 39 14.92 -8.57 11.76
C LEU A 39 14.29 -8.74 10.38
N ASP A 40 13.39 -7.83 10.04
CA ASP A 40 12.79 -7.77 8.70
C ASP A 40 13.77 -7.19 7.66
N MET A 41 13.39 -7.34 6.39
CA MET A 41 14.22 -6.95 5.24
C MET A 41 14.53 -5.45 5.24
N THR A 42 13.54 -4.62 5.59
CA THR A 42 13.67 -3.16 5.64
C THR A 42 14.63 -2.73 6.75
N THR A 43 14.49 -3.25 7.97
CA THR A 43 15.38 -2.91 9.08
C THR A 43 16.83 -3.31 8.79
N LEU A 44 17.04 -4.47 8.13
CA LEU A 44 18.38 -4.88 7.69
C LEU A 44 18.98 -3.91 6.67
N ALA A 45 18.18 -3.43 5.70
CA ALA A 45 18.63 -2.47 4.72
C ALA A 45 18.94 -1.09 5.35
N GLU A 46 18.16 -0.65 6.35
CA GLU A 46 18.44 0.58 7.11
C GLU A 46 19.71 0.48 7.96
N LEU A 47 19.95 -0.65 8.61
CA LEU A 47 21.20 -0.93 9.32
C LEU A 47 22.40 -0.92 8.35
N ALA A 48 22.24 -1.50 7.16
CA ALA A 48 23.27 -1.46 6.11
C ALA A 48 23.59 -0.04 5.66
N LEU A 49 22.55 0.79 5.49
CA LEU A 49 22.69 2.21 5.11
C LEU A 49 23.43 2.99 6.19
N LYS A 50 23.06 2.84 7.47
CA LYS A 50 23.70 3.51 8.60
C LYS A 50 25.19 3.19 8.70
N ASP A 51 25.56 1.93 8.49
CA ASP A 51 26.97 1.52 8.48
C ASP A 51 27.72 2.08 7.27
N ALA A 52 27.08 2.13 6.09
CA ALA A 52 27.67 2.70 4.88
C ALA A 52 27.87 4.22 5.00
N GLU A 53 26.92 4.95 5.58
CA GLU A 53 27.04 6.38 5.85
C GLU A 53 28.12 6.68 6.86
N LYS A 54 28.19 5.88 7.94
CA LYS A 54 29.28 6.00 8.91
C LYS A 54 30.63 5.73 8.25
N LEU A 55 30.72 4.73 7.36
CA LEU A 55 31.93 4.44 6.60
C LEU A 55 32.34 5.62 5.70
N MET A 56 31.40 6.27 5.01
CA MET A 56 31.65 7.48 4.22
C MET A 56 32.12 8.65 5.08
N SER A 57 31.54 8.84 6.27
CA SER A 57 31.90 9.94 7.17
C SER A 57 33.33 9.85 7.74
N LEU A 58 33.94 8.66 7.72
CA LEU A 58 35.30 8.43 8.20
C LEU A 58 36.39 8.85 7.19
N GLN A 59 36.02 9.62 6.15
CA GLN A 59 36.91 10.23 5.14
C GLN A 59 37.89 9.24 4.48
N ASN A 60 37.44 8.01 4.29
CA ASN A 60 38.15 7.05 3.47
C ASN A 60 37.37 6.95 2.16
N ASP A 61 37.79 7.71 1.14
CA ASP A 61 37.23 7.77 -0.23
C ASP A 61 37.37 6.44 -0.99
N ALA A 62 37.18 5.33 -0.30
CA ALA A 62 37.06 4.03 -0.91
C ALA A 62 35.75 4.02 -1.70
N LEU A 63 35.85 3.85 -3.02
CA LEU A 63 34.76 3.49 -3.94
C LEU A 63 33.74 2.50 -3.33
N ARG A 64 34.22 1.60 -2.46
CA ARG A 64 33.41 0.67 -1.67
C ARG A 64 32.31 1.34 -0.84
N SER A 65 32.55 2.50 -0.22
CA SER A 65 31.57 3.21 0.61
C SER A 65 30.38 3.70 -0.23
N TYR A 66 30.65 4.26 -1.42
CA TYR A 66 29.65 4.64 -2.41
C TYR A 66 28.83 3.44 -2.89
N ILE A 67 29.49 2.32 -3.22
CA ILE A 67 28.81 1.09 -3.64
C ILE A 67 27.88 0.57 -2.54
N LEU A 68 28.37 0.48 -1.30
CA LEU A 68 27.58 -0.02 -0.17
C LEU A 68 26.36 0.89 0.10
N LYS A 69 26.55 2.21 0.09
CA LYS A 69 25.46 3.17 0.30
C LYS A 69 24.43 3.12 -0.82
N ALA A 70 24.87 3.10 -2.07
CA ALA A 70 23.97 2.99 -3.23
C ALA A 70 23.14 1.70 -3.19
N ASN A 71 23.76 0.56 -2.91
CA ASN A 71 23.06 -0.72 -2.81
C ASN A 71 22.06 -0.76 -1.66
N ALA A 72 22.40 -0.16 -0.51
CA ALA A 72 21.46 -0.05 0.62
C ALA A 72 20.25 0.82 0.26
N LEU A 73 20.46 1.94 -0.45
CA LEU A 73 19.37 2.81 -0.93
C LEU A 73 18.49 2.11 -1.97
N ILE A 74 19.07 1.29 -2.85
CA ILE A 74 18.32 0.47 -3.82
C ILE A 74 17.43 -0.55 -3.11
N LEU A 75 17.93 -1.20 -2.04
CA LEU A 75 17.14 -2.14 -1.24
C LEU A 75 15.96 -1.46 -0.52
N LEU A 76 16.13 -0.19 -0.14
CA LEU A 76 15.09 0.65 0.45
C LEU A 76 14.20 1.35 -0.57
N GLU A 77 14.36 1.03 -1.86
CA GLU A 77 13.60 1.64 -2.97
C GLU A 77 13.76 3.17 -3.06
N ARG A 78 14.86 3.72 -2.53
CA ARG A 78 15.22 5.15 -2.59
C ARG A 78 16.10 5.42 -3.81
N TYR A 79 15.53 5.18 -5.00
CA TYR A 79 16.29 5.14 -6.25
C TYR A 79 16.95 6.46 -6.64
N GLU A 80 16.29 7.61 -6.40
CA GLU A 80 16.87 8.94 -6.69
C GLU A 80 18.13 9.19 -5.86
N MET A 81 18.05 8.97 -4.55
CA MET A 81 19.21 9.07 -3.67
C MET A 81 20.31 8.09 -4.07
N ALA A 82 19.94 6.86 -4.47
CA ALA A 82 20.91 5.88 -4.94
C ALA A 82 21.64 6.37 -6.21
N ARG A 83 20.89 6.97 -7.15
CA ARG A 83 21.44 7.54 -8.38
C ARG A 83 22.43 8.66 -8.10
N ASP A 84 22.10 9.59 -7.20
CA ASP A 84 22.99 10.70 -6.82
C ASP A 84 24.29 10.20 -6.21
N ILE A 85 24.21 9.17 -5.35
CA ILE A 85 25.39 8.54 -4.75
C ILE A 85 26.23 7.80 -5.79
N ILE A 86 25.60 7.11 -6.75
CA ILE A 86 26.31 6.43 -7.85
C ILE A 86 27.05 7.46 -8.73
N LEU A 87 26.39 8.56 -9.08
CA LEU A 87 27.00 9.64 -9.85
C LEU A 87 28.17 10.28 -9.09
N SER A 88 28.01 10.50 -7.78
CA SER A 88 29.08 10.98 -6.91
C SER A 88 30.26 9.99 -6.86
N GLY A 89 29.99 8.69 -6.79
CA GLY A 89 31.02 7.64 -6.82
C GLY A 89 31.75 7.54 -8.16
N LEU A 90 31.06 7.77 -9.29
CA LEU A 90 31.64 7.81 -10.63
C LEU A 90 32.52 9.04 -10.85
N GLN A 91 32.32 10.14 -10.12
CA GLN A 91 33.25 11.27 -10.13
C GLN A 91 34.59 10.90 -9.46
N VAL A 92 34.57 10.02 -8.46
CA VAL A 92 35.77 9.53 -7.77
C VAL A 92 36.49 8.47 -8.61
N ASP A 93 35.76 7.52 -9.20
CA ASP A 93 36.29 6.53 -10.14
C ASP A 93 35.39 6.39 -11.37
N PRO A 94 35.70 7.11 -12.46
CA PRO A 94 34.96 7.03 -13.71
C PRO A 94 35.02 5.65 -14.37
N SER A 95 36.03 4.83 -14.06
CA SER A 95 36.26 3.52 -14.68
C SER A 95 35.53 2.36 -13.97
N SER A 96 34.77 2.65 -12.91
CA SER A 96 34.07 1.64 -12.13
C SER A 96 32.93 0.97 -12.92
N ASN A 97 33.21 -0.23 -13.42
CA ASN A 97 32.21 -1.08 -14.10
C ASN A 97 30.99 -1.38 -13.22
N ILE A 98 31.17 -1.48 -11.89
CA ILE A 98 30.10 -1.79 -10.94
C ILE A 98 29.10 -0.64 -10.88
N LEU A 99 29.58 0.59 -10.66
CA LEU A 99 28.72 1.76 -10.58
C LEU A 99 28.04 2.08 -11.92
N GLN A 100 28.75 1.91 -13.04
CA GLN A 100 28.17 2.07 -14.37
C GLN A 100 27.09 1.02 -14.67
N ALA A 101 27.25 -0.21 -14.20
CA ALA A 101 26.21 -1.24 -14.34
C ALA A 101 24.98 -0.92 -13.48
N SER A 102 25.19 -0.50 -12.22
CA SER A 102 24.11 -0.07 -11.33
C SER A 102 23.34 1.13 -11.88
N LEU A 103 24.04 2.11 -12.47
CA LEU A 103 23.41 3.28 -13.09
C LEU A 103 22.53 2.87 -14.28
N ARG A 104 23.06 2.06 -15.20
CA ARG A 104 22.30 1.54 -16.35
C ARG A 104 21.07 0.72 -15.94
N HIS A 105 21.19 -0.06 -14.86
CA HIS A 105 20.07 -0.80 -14.31
C HIS A 105 18.97 0.15 -13.80
N LEU A 106 19.34 1.22 -13.08
CA LEU A 106 18.39 2.23 -12.61
C LEU A 106 17.72 2.99 -13.77
N GLU A 107 18.48 3.39 -14.79
CA GLU A 107 17.97 4.11 -15.96
C GLU A 107 17.02 3.26 -16.83
N ARG A 108 17.15 1.93 -16.78
CA ARG A 108 16.30 0.99 -17.54
C ARG A 108 15.01 0.64 -16.80
N MET A 109 14.86 1.03 -15.53
CA MET A 109 13.61 0.82 -14.79
C MET A 109 12.53 1.74 -15.37
N PRO A 110 11.29 1.25 -15.56
CA PRO A 110 10.21 2.06 -16.10
C PRO A 110 9.90 3.24 -15.17
N SER A 111 9.55 4.39 -15.74
CA SER A 111 9.20 5.61 -15.00
C SER A 111 8.05 5.40 -14.00
N SER A 112 7.28 4.31 -14.10
CA SER A 112 6.27 3.89 -13.13
C SER A 112 6.84 3.40 -11.79
N LEU A 113 8.09 2.92 -11.75
CA LEU A 113 8.81 2.54 -10.52
C LEU A 113 9.76 3.65 -10.03
N ILE A 114 10.12 4.59 -10.91
CA ILE A 114 10.94 5.79 -10.60
C ILE A 114 10.06 6.98 -10.15
N ARG A 115 8.72 6.88 -10.22
CA ARG A 115 7.80 7.95 -9.83
C ARG A 115 7.88 8.29 -8.33
N THR A 116 8.81 9.19 -8.02
CA THR A 116 8.60 10.43 -7.29
C THR A 116 7.76 10.32 -6.02
N ARG A 117 8.43 10.01 -4.89
CA ARG A 117 8.13 10.68 -3.60
C ARG A 117 8.68 12.13 -3.56
N GLY A 118 8.90 12.75 -4.73
CA GLY A 118 9.53 14.05 -4.88
C GLY A 118 8.94 14.90 -6.00
N HIS A 119 7.64 14.78 -6.27
CA HIS A 119 6.94 15.90 -6.89
C HIS A 119 6.47 16.75 -5.72
N ASP A 120 7.13 17.89 -5.50
CA ASP A 120 6.73 19.02 -4.65
C ASP A 120 5.49 18.73 -3.78
N ARG A 121 5.67 17.89 -2.75
CA ARG A 121 4.65 17.73 -1.71
C ARG A 121 4.74 19.03 -0.94
N LEU A 122 3.89 20.00 -1.30
CA LEU A 122 3.21 20.75 -0.25
C LEU A 122 2.86 19.69 0.82
N GLU A 123 3.47 19.77 2.00
CA GLU A 123 3.30 18.77 3.06
C GLU A 123 1.83 18.36 3.09
N ARG A 124 1.54 17.18 2.54
CA ARG A 124 0.18 16.70 2.47
C ARG A 124 -0.16 16.36 3.91
N THR A 125 -0.86 17.27 4.56
CA THR A 125 -1.49 17.01 5.84
C THR A 125 -2.55 15.93 5.60
N ASP A 126 -2.68 15.01 6.56
CA ASP A 126 -3.65 13.91 6.49
C ASP A 126 -5.11 14.42 6.59
N ASP A 127 -5.32 15.74 6.54
CA ASP A 127 -6.61 16.45 6.63
C ASP A 127 -7.61 16.04 5.55
N PHE A 128 -7.13 15.54 4.40
CA PHE A 128 -7.95 15.10 3.28
C PHE A 128 -8.02 13.59 3.12
N ASP A 129 -7.51 12.83 4.08
CA ASP A 129 -7.52 11.38 4.05
C ASP A 129 -8.76 10.81 4.75
N CYS A 130 -9.30 9.75 4.16
CA CYS A 130 -10.40 9.01 4.72
C CYS A 130 -9.89 8.14 5.87
N THR A 131 -10.43 8.30 7.07
CA THR A 131 -9.99 7.52 8.25
C THR A 131 -10.32 6.03 8.16
N LEU A 132 -11.12 5.60 7.18
CA LEU A 132 -11.49 4.19 6.97
C LEU A 132 -10.54 3.46 6.03
N CYS A 133 -10.14 4.09 4.93
CA CYS A 133 -9.23 3.49 3.95
C CYS A 133 -7.82 4.05 3.99
N LEU A 134 -7.58 5.10 4.79
CA LEU A 134 -6.29 5.78 4.96
C LEU A 134 -5.69 6.27 3.63
N LYS A 135 -6.56 6.65 2.69
CA LYS A 135 -6.23 7.21 1.38
C LYS A 135 -6.99 8.51 1.19
N LEU A 136 -6.61 9.29 0.17
CA LEU A 136 -7.33 10.48 -0.25
C LEU A 136 -8.84 10.22 -0.36
N LEU A 137 -9.61 11.13 0.24
CA LEU A 137 -11.07 11.16 0.13
C LEU A 137 -11.50 11.19 -1.35
N TYR A 138 -12.26 10.18 -1.75
CA TYR A 138 -12.86 10.07 -3.08
C TYR A 138 -14.38 10.07 -2.95
N GLU A 139 -15.05 10.97 -3.68
CA GLU A 139 -16.46 11.28 -3.50
C GLU A 139 -16.82 11.46 -2.01
N PRO A 140 -16.22 12.45 -1.33
CA PRO A 140 -16.36 12.60 0.12
C PRO A 140 -17.82 12.86 0.52
N ILE A 141 -18.28 12.16 1.55
CA ILE A 141 -19.54 12.42 2.23
C ILE A 141 -19.24 12.99 3.61
N THR A 142 -19.80 14.16 3.90
CA THR A 142 -19.77 14.76 5.25
C THR A 142 -21.06 14.38 5.97
N THR A 143 -20.91 13.61 7.04
CA THR A 143 -22.02 13.16 7.89
C THR A 143 -22.60 14.31 8.73
N PRO A 144 -23.85 14.22 9.21
CA PRO A 144 -24.46 15.24 10.08
C PRO A 144 -23.67 15.53 11.37
N CYS A 145 -22.85 14.59 11.84
CA CYS A 145 -21.96 14.80 12.99
C CYS A 145 -20.62 15.49 12.62
N GLY A 146 -20.45 15.92 11.37
CA GLY A 146 -19.29 16.70 10.90
C GLY A 146 -18.11 15.88 10.38
N HIS A 147 -18.15 14.55 10.43
CA HIS A 147 -17.06 13.70 9.95
C HIS A 147 -17.21 13.37 8.47
N SER A 148 -16.08 13.35 7.75
CA SER A 148 -16.04 13.09 6.31
C SER A 148 -15.37 11.75 5.98
N PHE A 149 -15.96 11.00 5.04
CA PHE A 149 -15.47 9.69 4.59
C PHE A 149 -15.63 9.54 3.08
N CYS A 150 -14.92 8.61 2.45
CA CYS A 150 -15.25 8.22 1.07
C CYS A 150 -16.68 7.65 1.02
N ARG A 151 -17.43 7.97 -0.04
CA ARG A 151 -18.79 7.45 -0.25
C ARG A 151 -18.86 5.94 -0.09
N SER A 152 -18.00 5.21 -0.79
CA SER A 152 -17.94 3.74 -0.73
C SER A 152 -17.62 3.21 0.66
N CYS A 153 -16.63 3.80 1.34
CA CYS A 153 -16.22 3.38 2.68
C CYS A 153 -17.33 3.56 3.71
N LEU A 154 -18.04 4.70 3.68
CA LEU A 154 -19.14 4.96 4.61
C LEU A 154 -20.27 3.95 4.43
N PHE A 155 -20.72 3.71 3.19
CA PHE A 155 -21.80 2.76 2.93
C PHE A 155 -21.42 1.33 3.29
N GLN A 156 -20.18 0.91 3.02
CA GLN A 156 -19.69 -0.41 3.43
C GLN A 156 -19.70 -0.59 4.96
N THR A 157 -19.42 0.46 5.73
CA THR A 157 -19.53 0.38 7.21
C THR A 157 -20.97 0.40 7.70
N MET A 158 -21.87 1.07 6.97
CA MET A 158 -23.28 1.16 7.34
C MET A 158 -24.06 -0.15 7.14
N ASP A 159 -23.54 -1.07 6.32
CA ASP A 159 -24.07 -2.44 6.23
C ASP A 159 -24.04 -3.17 7.59
N ARG A 160 -23.12 -2.78 8.49
CA ARG A 160 -22.96 -3.40 9.82
C ARG A 160 -23.61 -2.57 10.93
N SER A 161 -23.56 -1.25 10.84
CA SER A 161 -24.15 -0.36 11.83
C SER A 161 -24.42 1.04 11.28
N ASN A 162 -25.58 1.63 11.59
CA ASN A 162 -25.93 3.00 11.20
C ASN A 162 -25.26 4.09 12.05
N LYS A 163 -24.06 3.84 12.56
CA LYS A 163 -23.33 4.77 13.44
C LYS A 163 -22.10 5.32 12.74
N CYS A 164 -21.76 6.57 13.04
CA CYS A 164 -20.53 7.19 12.57
C CYS A 164 -19.32 6.36 13.03
N PRO A 165 -18.41 5.94 12.13
CA PRO A 165 -17.24 5.15 12.52
C PRO A 165 -16.28 5.86 13.48
N LEU A 166 -16.27 7.20 13.49
CA LEU A 166 -15.39 8.00 14.35
C LEU A 166 -16.02 8.31 15.71
N CYS A 167 -17.20 8.93 15.73
CA CYS A 167 -17.82 9.40 16.97
C CYS A 167 -19.02 8.57 17.46
N ARG A 168 -19.37 7.49 16.74
CA ARG A 168 -20.48 6.57 17.06
C ARG A 168 -21.88 7.21 17.11
N THR A 169 -22.02 8.47 16.70
CA THR A 169 -23.32 9.13 16.56
C THR A 169 -24.19 8.38 15.56
N VAL A 170 -25.46 8.16 15.88
CA VAL A 170 -26.41 7.51 14.96
C VAL A 170 -26.64 8.41 13.75
N LEU A 171 -26.47 7.85 12.56
CA LEU A 171 -26.60 8.54 11.29
C LEU A 171 -27.90 8.11 10.60
N PHE A 172 -28.79 9.07 10.36
CA PHE A 172 -30.03 8.87 9.61
C PHE A 172 -29.81 9.19 8.12
N ILE A 173 -28.89 8.46 7.49
CA ILE A 173 -28.48 8.70 6.09
C ILE A 173 -28.58 7.43 5.26
N SER A 174 -28.87 7.59 3.97
CA SER A 174 -29.00 6.49 3.00
C SER A 174 -28.28 6.87 1.70
N PRO A 175 -27.99 5.90 0.80
CA PRO A 175 -27.40 6.20 -0.52
C PRO A 175 -28.16 7.23 -1.34
N ARG A 176 -29.48 7.38 -1.09
CA ARG A 176 -30.35 8.33 -1.78
C ARG A 176 -30.40 9.71 -1.12
N THR A 177 -30.23 9.77 0.19
CA THR A 177 -30.33 11.02 0.97
C THR A 177 -28.97 11.67 1.25
N CYS A 178 -27.88 10.94 1.04
CA CYS A 178 -26.55 11.42 1.32
C CYS A 178 -25.85 11.89 0.03
N ALA A 179 -25.71 13.21 -0.10
CA ALA A 179 -25.01 13.84 -1.21
C ALA A 179 -23.49 13.89 -0.97
N ILE A 180 -22.73 13.89 -2.07
CA ILE A 180 -21.29 14.19 -2.03
C ILE A 180 -21.11 15.64 -1.57
N SER A 181 -20.16 15.86 -0.67
CA SER A 181 -19.76 17.19 -0.23
C SER A 181 -19.05 17.90 -1.37
N VAL A 182 -19.80 18.67 -2.16
CA VAL A 182 -19.33 19.33 -3.40
C VAL A 182 -18.13 20.23 -3.12
N THR A 183 -18.19 21.02 -2.06
CA THR A 183 -17.10 21.94 -1.69
C THR A 183 -15.81 21.18 -1.38
N LEU A 184 -15.88 20.16 -0.51
CA LEU A 184 -14.72 19.36 -0.13
C LEU A 184 -14.16 18.60 -1.33
N ASN A 185 -15.03 18.02 -2.16
CA ASN A 185 -14.66 17.32 -3.37
C ASN A 185 -13.92 18.24 -4.37
N ASN A 186 -14.41 19.47 -4.56
CA ASN A 186 -13.79 20.45 -5.45
C ASN A 186 -12.43 20.91 -4.93
N ILE A 187 -12.30 21.13 -3.62
CA ILE A 187 -11.02 21.47 -2.98
C ILE A 187 -10.01 20.35 -3.23
N ILE A 188 -10.39 19.10 -2.96
CA ILE A 188 -9.53 17.93 -3.15
C ILE A 188 -9.09 17.80 -4.62
N GLN A 189 -10.02 17.92 -5.58
CA GLN A 189 -9.68 17.81 -7.00
C GLN A 189 -8.73 18.91 -7.49
N ARG A 190 -8.82 20.12 -6.91
CA ARG A 190 -7.94 21.23 -7.28
C ARG A 190 -6.55 21.12 -6.65
N ILE A 191 -6.46 20.64 -5.40
CA ILE A 191 -5.19 20.52 -4.67
C ILE A 191 -4.45 19.22 -5.07
N PHE A 192 -5.18 18.12 -5.26
CA PHE A 192 -4.62 16.78 -5.52
C PHE A 192 -5.19 16.13 -6.80
N PRO A 193 -5.05 16.74 -7.99
CA PRO A 193 -5.69 16.25 -9.21
C PRO A 193 -5.21 14.85 -9.63
N GLN A 194 -3.91 14.57 -9.48
CA GLN A 194 -3.33 13.28 -9.88
C GLN A 194 -3.77 12.15 -8.96
N GLU A 195 -3.69 12.34 -7.64
CA GLU A 195 -4.11 11.33 -6.66
C GLU A 195 -5.62 11.07 -6.73
N TYR A 196 -6.43 12.11 -6.96
CA TYR A 196 -7.87 11.94 -7.16
C TYR A 196 -8.18 11.10 -8.41
N ALA A 197 -7.42 11.28 -9.50
CA ALA A 197 -7.56 10.47 -10.70
C ALA A 197 -7.16 9.00 -10.47
N GLU A 198 -6.13 8.74 -9.66
CA GLU A 198 -5.75 7.38 -9.26
C GLU A 198 -6.87 6.71 -8.45
N ARG A 199 -7.45 7.44 -7.48
CA ARG A 199 -8.61 6.95 -6.69
C ARG A 199 -9.82 6.64 -7.57
N ARG A 200 -10.08 7.44 -8.60
CA ARG A 200 -11.13 7.18 -9.59
C ARG A 200 -10.88 5.86 -10.34
N SER A 201 -9.65 5.66 -10.84
CA SER A 201 -9.30 4.43 -11.55
C SER A 201 -9.41 3.19 -10.65
N GLU A 202 -9.01 3.28 -9.38
CA GLU A 202 -9.19 2.20 -8.40
C GLU A 202 -10.68 1.85 -8.24
N GLN A 203 -11.55 2.86 -8.10
CA GLN A 203 -12.98 2.66 -7.91
C GLN A 203 -13.65 2.10 -9.18
N ASP A 204 -13.30 2.61 -10.36
CA ASP A 204 -13.85 2.12 -11.64
C ASP A 204 -13.47 0.65 -11.87
N SER A 205 -12.27 0.25 -11.46
CA SER A 205 -11.80 -1.14 -11.54
C SER A 205 -12.55 -2.10 -10.59
N LEU A 206 -13.11 -1.57 -9.50
CA LEU A 206 -13.94 -2.34 -8.55
C LEU A 206 -15.39 -2.51 -9.02
N ILE A 207 -15.88 -1.63 -9.90
CA ILE A 207 -17.28 -1.60 -10.37
C ILE A 207 -17.41 -2.25 -11.76
N ASN A 208 -16.48 -1.99 -12.67
CA ASN A 208 -16.46 -2.58 -14.00
C ASN A 208 -15.58 -3.82 -14.02
N PHE A 209 -16.19 -4.95 -13.70
CA PHE A 209 -15.65 -6.24 -14.12
C PHE A 209 -15.79 -6.28 -15.64
N GLY A 210 -14.68 -6.39 -16.38
CA GLY A 210 -14.76 -6.85 -17.76
C GLY A 210 -15.62 -8.11 -17.83
N ASN A 211 -16.29 -8.36 -18.96
CA ASN A 211 -17.34 -9.37 -19.17
C ASN A 211 -17.03 -10.84 -18.75
N ASP A 212 -15.89 -11.13 -18.14
CA ASP A 212 -15.32 -12.47 -18.11
C ASP A 212 -15.27 -13.16 -16.73
N LEU A 213 -15.74 -12.56 -15.63
CA LEU A 213 -15.83 -13.29 -14.35
C LEU A 213 -17.09 -12.99 -13.54
N ILE A 214 -18.05 -13.92 -13.61
CA ILE A 214 -19.08 -14.10 -12.57
C ILE A 214 -18.48 -15.00 -11.49
N PRO A 215 -18.32 -14.53 -10.25
CA PRO A 215 -17.89 -15.36 -9.14
C PRO A 215 -18.98 -16.41 -8.84
N LEU A 216 -18.66 -17.67 -9.07
CA LEU A 216 -19.46 -18.81 -8.65
C LEU A 216 -19.06 -19.17 -7.21
N PHE A 217 -20.01 -19.01 -6.28
CA PHE A 217 -19.87 -19.58 -4.95
C PHE A 217 -20.27 -21.06 -5.01
N VAL A 218 -19.29 -21.95 -4.98
CA VAL A 218 -19.56 -23.39 -4.84
C VAL A 218 -19.95 -23.63 -3.38
N MET A 219 -21.23 -23.89 -3.14
CA MET A 219 -21.77 -24.24 -1.83
C MET A 219 -21.87 -25.76 -1.70
N ASP A 220 -21.57 -26.31 -0.52
CA ASP A 220 -21.96 -27.68 -0.16
C ASP A 220 -23.49 -27.80 -0.09
N VAL A 221 -24.01 -29.03 -0.09
CA VAL A 221 -25.46 -29.30 -0.03
C VAL A 221 -26.10 -28.53 1.13
N VAL A 222 -26.97 -27.56 0.79
CA VAL A 222 -27.70 -26.75 1.77
C VAL A 222 -29.10 -27.32 1.95
N ILE A 223 -29.51 -27.54 3.21
CA ILE A 223 -30.87 -27.94 3.56
C ILE A 223 -31.75 -26.68 3.60
N PRO A 224 -33.01 -26.71 3.14
CA PRO A 224 -33.93 -25.59 3.30
C PRO A 224 -33.95 -25.06 4.74
N CYS A 225 -33.91 -23.74 4.90
CA CYS A 225 -33.91 -23.03 6.19
C CYS A 225 -32.66 -23.22 7.07
N GLN A 226 -31.59 -23.82 6.57
CA GLN A 226 -30.31 -23.89 7.29
C GLN A 226 -29.57 -22.55 7.20
N LYS A 227 -29.19 -22.00 8.36
CA LYS A 227 -28.28 -20.85 8.42
C LYS A 227 -26.88 -21.28 7.99
N PHE A 228 -26.32 -20.57 7.01
CA PHE A 228 -24.99 -20.86 6.51
C PHE A 228 -24.12 -19.59 6.50
N PRO A 229 -22.94 -19.60 7.14
CA PRO A 229 -22.02 -18.46 7.10
C PRO A 229 -21.30 -18.41 5.75
N LEU A 230 -21.53 -17.35 4.98
CA LEU A 230 -20.84 -17.16 3.71
C LEU A 230 -19.65 -16.21 3.90
N HIS A 231 -18.45 -16.77 3.88
CA HIS A 231 -17.22 -16.00 4.03
C HIS A 231 -16.88 -15.26 2.74
N ILE A 232 -17.40 -14.04 2.61
CA ILE A 232 -17.11 -13.15 1.49
C ILE A 232 -15.80 -12.40 1.78
N PHE A 233 -14.68 -12.93 1.27
CA PHE A 233 -13.35 -12.36 1.49
C PHE A 233 -13.11 -11.03 0.78
N GLU A 234 -13.89 -10.72 -0.27
CA GLU A 234 -13.71 -9.51 -1.06
C GLU A 234 -15.00 -8.67 -1.05
N PRO A 235 -14.94 -7.38 -0.65
CA PRO A 235 -16.12 -6.50 -0.58
C PRO A 235 -16.97 -6.47 -1.86
N ARG A 236 -16.29 -6.70 -2.98
CA ARG A 236 -16.85 -6.69 -4.33
C ARG A 236 -17.97 -7.72 -4.56
N TYR A 237 -17.98 -8.83 -3.81
CA TYR A 237 -19.02 -9.85 -3.94
C TYR A 237 -20.19 -9.71 -2.96
N ARG A 238 -20.11 -8.75 -2.01
CA ARG A 238 -21.17 -8.50 -1.02
C ARG A 238 -22.47 -8.03 -1.70
N LEU A 239 -22.35 -7.22 -2.76
CA LEU A 239 -23.48 -6.70 -3.54
C LEU A 239 -24.22 -7.78 -4.35
N MET A 240 -23.58 -8.92 -4.63
CA MET A 240 -24.21 -10.04 -5.37
C MET A 240 -25.12 -10.88 -4.48
N VAL A 241 -24.89 -10.87 -3.16
CA VAL A 241 -25.69 -11.58 -2.16
C VAL A 241 -26.90 -10.74 -1.70
N ILE A 242 -26.91 -9.43 -1.99
CA ILE A 242 -28.02 -8.52 -1.66
C ILE A 242 -29.04 -8.49 -2.81
N ARG A 243 -29.84 -9.55 -2.93
CA ARG A 243 -31.15 -9.61 -3.62
C ARG A 243 -31.99 -10.55 -2.75
N ASP A 244 -33.02 -10.13 -2.00
CA ASP A 244 -34.22 -9.44 -2.46
C ASP A 244 -34.93 -8.76 -1.25
N PRO A 245 -35.12 -7.42 -1.22
CA PRO A 245 -35.99 -6.76 -0.24
C PRO A 245 -37.43 -6.55 -0.76
N ALA A 246 -37.79 -7.07 -1.94
CA ALA A 246 -39.00 -6.65 -2.66
C ALA A 246 -40.10 -7.72 -2.79
N THR A 247 -40.08 -8.77 -1.96
CA THR A 247 -41.24 -9.66 -1.84
C THR A 247 -41.73 -9.71 -0.39
N ASP A 248 -42.77 -8.92 -0.12
CA ASP A 248 -43.67 -9.06 1.05
C ASP A 248 -44.56 -10.33 0.92
N ALA A 249 -44.07 -11.32 0.16
CA ALA A 249 -44.64 -12.63 0.00
C ALA A 249 -43.59 -13.60 0.50
N ILE A 250 -43.89 -14.20 1.65
CA ILE A 250 -43.11 -15.22 2.33
C ILE A 250 -42.66 -16.27 1.30
N ALA A 251 -41.41 -16.20 0.86
CA ALA A 251 -40.75 -17.32 0.21
C ALA A 251 -40.30 -18.27 1.33
N ASP A 252 -41.22 -19.14 1.76
CA ASP A 252 -41.09 -20.10 2.87
C ASP A 252 -39.92 -21.11 2.75
N PHE A 253 -39.00 -20.93 1.79
CA PHE A 253 -37.92 -21.87 1.50
C PHE A 253 -36.57 -21.21 1.13
N ALA A 254 -36.35 -19.93 1.44
CA ALA A 254 -35.04 -19.30 1.22
C ALA A 254 -34.10 -19.49 2.43
N CYS A 255 -32.85 -19.86 2.18
CA CYS A 255 -31.83 -19.95 3.22
C CYS A 255 -31.42 -18.54 3.67
N GLU A 256 -31.43 -18.29 4.98
CA GLU A 256 -30.90 -17.04 5.55
C GLU A 256 -29.36 -17.06 5.46
N VAL A 257 -28.80 -16.13 4.67
CA VAL A 257 -27.35 -15.95 4.53
C VAL A 257 -26.88 -14.90 5.53
N GLU A 258 -26.11 -15.31 6.53
CA GLU A 258 -25.41 -14.39 7.42
C GLU A 258 -24.03 -14.05 6.82
N ILE A 259 -23.83 -12.78 6.44
CA ILE A 259 -22.56 -12.28 5.91
C ILE A 259 -21.67 -11.80 7.08
N THR A 260 -20.77 -12.65 7.55
CA THR A 260 -19.72 -12.28 8.53
C THR A 260 -18.59 -11.50 7.87
#